data_AF-A0A5J4WN93-F1
#
_entry.id   AF-A0A5J4WN93-F1
#
_cell.length_a   1.000
_cell.length_b   1.000
_cell.length_c   1.000
_cell.angle_alpha   90.00
_cell.angle_beta   90.00
_cell.angle_gamma   90.00
#
_symmetry.space_group_name_H-M   'P 1'
#
loop_
_entity.id
_entity.type
_entity.pdbx_description
1 polymer ?
#
loop_
_entity_poly.entity_id
_entity_poly.type
_entity_poly.pdbx_seq_one_letter_code
_entity_poly.pdbx_strand_id
1 'polypeptide(L)'
;MMLAVAGDLNQDYTQGFSAIVSDKHFYDENFYKFFLDPSKDVYDEKKLLGVAYEHCGSSQIALAPKNYWLLEDLDQKNPETVKLKGLNFKIQSTNQQISL
;
A
#
# COMPACT_ATOMS: atom_id res chain seq x y z
N MET A 1 5.65 -0.38 -13.36
CA MET A 1 4.20 -0.14 -13.43
C MET A 1 3.64 -0.30 -12.03
N MET A 2 2.73 0.57 -11.59
CA MET A 2 2.12 0.49 -10.25
C MET A 2 0.62 0.31 -10.48
N LEU A 3 0.02 -0.70 -9.86
CA LEU A 3 -1.40 -1.02 -9.98
C LEU A 3 -2.05 -0.79 -8.61
N ALA A 4 -3.22 -0.14 -8.61
CA ALA A 4 -4.05 0.01 -7.42
C ALA A 4 -5.32 -0.82 -7.63
N VAL A 5 -5.73 -1.53 -6.59
CA VAL A 5 -6.96 -2.33 -6.61
C VAL A 5 -7.74 -2.01 -5.34
N ALA A 6 -9.02 -1.68 -5.50
CA ALA A 6 -9.92 -1.40 -4.39
C ALA A 6 -10.65 -2.68 -3.97
N GLY A 7 -10.84 -2.84 -2.66
CA GLY A 7 -11.65 -3.91 -2.08
C GLY A 7 -13.12 -3.54 -1.89
N ASP A 8 -13.81 -4.31 -1.05
CA ASP A 8 -15.14 -4.03 -0.54
C ASP A 8 -15.12 -2.82 0.40
N LEU A 9 -16.02 -1.87 0.17
CA LEU A 9 -16.17 -0.65 0.97
C LEU A 9 -16.68 -0.91 2.39
N ASN A 10 -17.28 -2.08 2.64
CA ASN A 10 -17.84 -2.45 3.94
C ASN A 10 -16.82 -3.19 4.83
N GLN A 11 -15.64 -3.50 4.30
CA GLN A 11 -14.58 -4.21 5.01
C GLN A 11 -13.35 -3.32 5.10
N ASP A 12 -12.55 -3.49 6.16
CA ASP A 12 -11.30 -2.77 6.29
C ASP A 12 -10.20 -3.37 5.38
N TYR A 13 -9.00 -2.81 5.42
CA TYR A 13 -7.88 -3.25 4.56
C TYR A 13 -7.39 -4.68 4.86
N THR A 14 -7.79 -5.29 6.00
CA THR A 14 -7.44 -6.68 6.33
C THR A 14 -8.11 -7.69 5.41
N GLN A 15 -9.14 -7.28 4.66
CA GLN A 15 -9.75 -8.08 3.60
C GLN A 15 -8.74 -8.53 2.52
N GLY A 16 -7.63 -7.80 2.35
CA GLY A 16 -6.64 -8.06 1.30
C GLY A 16 -7.28 -8.12 -0.09
N PHE A 17 -7.02 -9.21 -0.82
CA PHE A 17 -7.58 -9.42 -2.16
C PHE A 17 -8.90 -10.21 -2.16
N SER A 18 -9.45 -10.58 -1.00
CA SER A 18 -10.61 -11.48 -0.91
C SER A 18 -11.86 -10.94 -1.62
N ALA A 19 -12.06 -9.62 -1.64
CA ALA A 19 -13.19 -8.98 -2.34
C ALA A 19 -13.01 -8.92 -3.87
N ILE A 20 -11.79 -9.10 -4.37
CA ILE A 20 -11.44 -9.00 -5.80
C ILE A 20 -11.34 -10.40 -6.42
N VAL A 21 -10.90 -11.36 -5.63
CA VAL A 21 -10.71 -12.75 -6.04
C VAL A 21 -12.07 -13.42 -6.24
N SER A 22 -12.34 -13.88 -7.46
CA SER A 22 -13.59 -14.59 -7.77
C SER A 22 -13.58 -16.05 -7.29
N ASP A 23 -12.43 -16.73 -7.33
CA ASP A 23 -12.24 -18.09 -6.84
C ASP A 23 -11.29 -18.09 -5.64
N LYS A 24 -11.90 -18.06 -4.45
CA LYS A 24 -11.16 -18.01 -3.19
C LYS A 24 -10.35 -19.27 -2.94
N HIS A 25 -10.88 -20.45 -3.28
CA HIS A 25 -10.18 -21.72 -3.05
C HIS A 25 -8.89 -21.77 -3.87
N PHE A 26 -8.98 -21.42 -5.16
CA PHE A 26 -7.80 -21.33 -6.01
C PHE A 26 -6.79 -20.30 -5.47
N TYR A 27 -7.25 -19.14 -5.04
CA TYR A 27 -6.36 -18.10 -4.51
C TYR A 27 -5.63 -18.55 -3.24
N ASP A 28 -6.36 -19.10 -2.27
CA ASP A 28 -5.80 -19.55 -1.00
C ASP A 28 -4.77 -20.69 -1.21
N GLU A 29 -5.06 -21.65 -2.09
CA GLU A 29 -4.13 -22.73 -2.44
C GLU A 29 -2.86 -22.26 -3.18
N ASN A 30 -2.93 -21.11 -3.85
CA ASN A 30 -1.84 -20.59 -4.69
C ASN A 30 -1.25 -19.28 -4.16
N PHE A 31 -1.66 -18.79 -2.99
CA PHE A 31 -1.27 -17.48 -2.46
C PHE A 31 0.24 -17.29 -2.46
N TYR A 32 0.96 -18.25 -1.89
CA TYR A 32 2.43 -18.25 -1.81
C TYR A 32 3.14 -18.55 -3.14
N LYS A 33 2.41 -18.84 -4.22
CA LYS A 33 2.98 -18.86 -5.58
C LYS A 33 3.01 -17.46 -6.19
N PHE A 34 2.08 -16.59 -5.80
CA PHE A 34 1.99 -15.20 -6.29
C PHE A 34 2.71 -14.21 -5.38
N PHE A 35 2.72 -14.48 -4.08
CA PHE A 35 3.35 -13.65 -3.06
C PHE A 35 4.41 -14.44 -2.29
N LEU A 36 5.33 -13.73 -1.65
CA LEU A 36 6.38 -14.37 -0.87
C LEU A 36 5.80 -15.10 0.34
N ASP A 37 6.28 -16.32 0.57
CA ASP A 37 6.11 -16.99 1.84
C ASP A 37 7.06 -16.34 2.87
N PRO A 38 6.54 -15.69 3.92
CA PRO A 38 7.38 -15.03 4.93
C PRO A 38 8.26 -16.02 5.71
N SER A 39 7.98 -17.33 5.62
CA SER A 39 8.78 -18.37 6.24
C SER A 39 9.97 -18.83 5.38
N LYS A 40 10.03 -18.42 4.11
CA LYS A 40 11.10 -18.79 3.17
C LYS A 40 12.05 -17.62 2.92
N ASP A 41 13.33 -17.94 2.72
CA ASP A 41 14.37 -16.93 2.53
C ASP A 41 14.18 -16.20 1.19
N VAL A 42 14.48 -14.90 1.17
CA VAL A 42 14.22 -13.93 0.08
C VAL A 42 14.94 -14.33 -1.22
N TYR A 43 15.91 -15.24 -1.13
CA TYR A 43 16.74 -15.71 -2.23
C TYR A 43 16.17 -16.93 -2.98
N ASP A 44 15.16 -17.64 -2.47
CA ASP A 44 14.73 -18.92 -3.04
C ASP A 44 13.57 -18.86 -4.05
N GLU A 45 12.84 -17.75 -4.15
CA GLU A 45 11.68 -17.68 -5.05
C GLU A 45 11.80 -16.55 -6.09
N LYS A 46 12.00 -16.94 -7.35
CA LYS A 46 11.73 -16.07 -8.50
C LYS A 46 10.26 -15.66 -8.44
N LYS A 47 9.99 -14.38 -8.15
CA LYS A 47 8.66 -13.78 -8.15
C LYS A 47 7.87 -14.21 -9.40
N LEU A 48 6.90 -15.10 -9.24
CA LEU A 48 5.95 -15.38 -10.31
C LEU A 48 5.27 -14.03 -10.59
N LEU A 49 5.41 -13.50 -11.81
CA LEU A 49 4.95 -12.17 -12.25
C LEU A 49 5.79 -10.94 -11.86
N GLY A 50 6.87 -11.09 -11.06
CA GLY A 50 7.73 -9.95 -10.70
C GLY A 50 7.08 -8.92 -9.75
N VAL A 51 5.91 -9.22 -9.20
CA VAL A 51 5.16 -8.34 -8.30
C VAL A 51 5.62 -8.58 -6.85
N ALA A 52 5.68 -7.52 -6.05
CA ALA A 52 5.94 -7.61 -4.62
C ALA A 52 4.90 -6.78 -3.87
N TYR A 53 4.48 -7.26 -2.71
CA TYR A 53 3.68 -6.47 -1.78
C TYR A 53 4.56 -5.32 -1.24
N GLU A 54 4.14 -4.08 -1.49
CA GLU A 54 4.87 -2.89 -1.03
C GLU A 54 4.21 -2.28 0.22
N HIS A 55 2.96 -1.84 0.12
CA HIS A 55 2.23 -1.15 1.18
C HIS A 55 0.73 -1.47 1.12
N CYS A 56 0.07 -1.50 2.27
CA CYS A 56 -1.40 -1.59 2.40
C CYS A 56 -1.86 -0.57 3.44
N GLY A 57 -3.04 -0.01 3.25
CA GLY A 57 -3.63 1.00 4.13
C GLY A 57 -5.12 1.12 3.90
N SER A 58 -5.80 1.81 4.80
CA SER A 58 -7.25 2.00 4.76
C SER A 58 -7.71 3.00 3.70
N SER A 59 -6.83 3.94 3.32
CA SER A 59 -7.14 4.96 2.33
C SER A 59 -5.90 5.35 1.55
N GLN A 60 -6.02 5.43 0.22
CA GLN A 60 -4.94 5.86 -0.67
C GLN A 60 -5.45 6.90 -1.67
N ILE A 61 -4.70 7.97 -1.84
CA ILE A 61 -4.90 8.94 -2.93
C ILE A 61 -3.62 8.98 -3.76
N ALA A 62 -3.69 8.46 -4.98
CA ALA A 62 -2.56 8.45 -5.92
C ALA A 62 -2.81 9.44 -7.07
N LEU A 63 -2.03 10.52 -7.09
CA LEU A 63 -2.14 11.56 -8.13
C LEU A 63 -1.32 11.20 -9.37
N ALA A 64 -0.18 10.52 -9.19
CA ALA A 64 0.68 10.04 -10.25
C ALA A 64 1.58 8.90 -9.73
N PRO A 65 2.26 8.15 -10.61
CA PRO A 65 3.26 7.18 -10.17
C PRO A 65 4.30 7.82 -9.23
N LYS A 66 4.47 7.27 -8.02
CA LYS A 66 5.36 7.77 -6.95
C LYS A 66 4.95 9.11 -6.30
N ASN A 67 3.73 9.59 -6.60
CA ASN A 67 3.11 10.75 -5.97
C ASN A 67 1.78 10.33 -5.35
N TYR A 68 1.81 9.90 -4.09
CA TYR A 68 0.64 9.39 -3.39
C TYR A 68 0.68 9.70 -1.90
N TRP A 69 -0.51 9.74 -1.31
CA TRP A 69 -0.74 9.73 0.12
C TRP A 69 -1.43 8.41 0.48
N LEU A 70 -1.00 7.78 1.56
CA LEU A 70 -1.54 6.52 2.07
C LEU A 70 -1.72 6.64 3.58
N LEU A 71 -2.90 6.27 4.07
CA LEU A 71 -3.21 6.15 5.49
C LEU A 71 -3.00 4.69 5.93
N GLU A 72 -1.99 4.48 6.76
CA GLU A 72 -1.57 3.21 7.34
C GLU A 72 -2.02 3.16 8.81
N ASP A 73 -3.17 2.53 9.10
CA ASP A 73 -3.77 2.57 10.45
C ASP A 73 -3.07 1.68 11.50
N LEU A 74 -2.10 0.85 11.11
CA LEU A 74 -1.51 -0.19 11.97
C LEU A 74 -0.31 0.26 12.80
N ASP A 75 0.54 1.14 12.25
CA ASP A 75 1.79 1.52 12.90
C ASP A 75 1.65 2.90 13.54
N GLN A 76 1.28 2.89 14.83
CA GLN A 76 1.03 4.06 15.71
C GLN A 76 2.20 5.08 15.83
N LYS A 77 3.25 4.96 15.03
CA LYS A 77 4.36 5.91 14.99
C LYS A 77 4.26 6.96 13.90
N ASN A 78 3.53 6.70 12.80
CA ASN A 78 3.17 7.68 11.76
C ASN A 78 2.08 7.04 10.89
N PRO A 79 0.80 7.36 11.10
CA PRO A 79 -0.30 6.73 10.36
C PRO A 79 -0.36 7.18 8.89
N GLU A 80 0.47 8.13 8.46
CA GLU A 80 0.40 8.70 7.12
C GLU A 80 1.74 8.58 6.40
N THR A 81 1.71 7.92 5.24
CA THR A 81 2.82 7.85 4.30
C THR A 81 2.55 8.79 3.12
N VAL A 82 3.30 9.89 3.06
CA VAL A 82 3.34 10.82 1.93
C VAL A 82 4.57 10.50 1.07
N LYS A 83 4.36 10.14 -0.20
CA LYS A 83 5.44 9.98 -1.17
C LYS A 83 5.27 10.99 -2.30
N LEU A 84 6.24 11.88 -2.44
CA LEU A 84 6.24 12.94 -3.45
C LEU A 84 7.61 12.99 -4.13
N LYS A 85 7.66 12.65 -5.42
CA LYS A 85 8.88 12.67 -6.21
C LYS A 85 8.91 13.92 -7.11
N GLY A 86 10.04 14.61 -7.11
CA GLY A 86 10.26 15.78 -7.97
C GLY A 86 9.72 17.10 -7.40
N LEU A 87 9.25 17.11 -6.15
CA LEU A 87 8.95 18.36 -5.44
C LEU A 87 10.22 18.87 -4.75
N ASN A 88 10.52 20.15 -4.96
CA ASN A 88 11.47 20.89 -4.12
C ASN A 88 10.68 21.58 -3.02
N PHE A 89 10.85 21.14 -1.77
CA PHE A 89 10.28 21.84 -0.62
C PHE A 89 10.97 23.20 -0.47
N LYS A 90 10.35 24.25 -0.99
CA LYS A 90 10.67 25.61 -0.56
C LYS A 90 9.90 25.87 0.73
N ILE A 91 10.58 25.69 1.87
CA ILE A 91 10.04 26.10 3.17
C ILE A 91 9.92 27.63 3.14
N GLN A 92 8.71 28.14 2.99
CA GLN A 92 8.42 29.54 3.29
C GLN A 92 8.16 29.63 4.79
N SER A 93 9.09 30.22 5.53
CA SER A 93 8.89 30.57 6.94
C SER A 93 7.79 31.64 7.03
N THR A 94 6.54 31.21 7.15
CA THR A 94 5.44 32.10 7.51
C THR A 94 5.06 31.82 8.96
N ASN A 95 5.59 32.68 9.85
CA ASN A 95 5.06 32.86 11.19
C ASN A 95 3.65 33.45 11.07
N GLN A 96 2.64 32.61 10.87
CA GLN A 96 1.26 33.00 11.11
C GLN A 96 0.83 32.37 12.42
N GLN A 97 0.93 33.16 13.49
CA GLN A 97 0.23 32.88 14.74
C GLN A 97 -1.26 32.81 14.44
N ILE A 98 -1.83 31.61 14.52
CA ILE A 98 -3.27 31.45 14.66
C ILE A 98 -3.57 31.81 16.12
N SER A 99 -4.06 33.03 16.38
CA SER A 99 -4.75 33.33 17.64
C SER A 99 -6.11 32.63 17.62
N LEU A 100 -6.39 31.91 18.70
CA LEU A 100 -7.70 31.32 19.02
C LEU A 100 -8.73 32.41 19.35
#